data_AF-A0A0A9W7F9-F1
#
_entry.id   AF-A0A0A9W7F9-F1
#
_cell.length_a   1.000
_cell.length_b   1.000
_cell.length_c   1.000
_cell.angle_alpha   90.00
_cell.angle_beta   90.00
_cell.angle_gamma   90.00
#
_symmetry.space_group_name_H-M   'P 1'
#
loop_
_entity.id
_entity.type
_entity.pdbx_description
1 polymer ?
#
loop_
_entity_poly.entity_id
_entity_poly.type
_entity_poly.pdbx_seq_one_letter_code
_entity_poly.pdbx_strand_id
1 'polypeptide(L)'
;WSDNVTQQIDLAFNIFFMVYFFIRFIAASDKLWFMLEMYSFVDYFTIPPSFVSIYLDRTWIGLRFLRALRLMTVPDILQYLNILKTSSSIRLAQLVSIFISVWLTAAGIIHLLENSGDPMDFANPQQLSYWTCVYFLIVTMSTVGYGDVYCQTILGRTFLVFFLLVGLAMFASSIPEIIDLVGTRSKYSGEFKREFGKR
;
A
#
# COMPACT_ATOMS: atom_id res chain seq x y z
N TRP A 1 28.11 -8.49 0.45
CA TRP A 1 26.87 -9.03 1.02
C TRP A 1 26.90 -9.20 2.56
N SER A 2 27.99 -9.73 3.16
CA SER A 2 28.07 -9.91 4.63
C SER A 2 28.06 -8.61 5.45
N ASP A 3 28.42 -7.48 4.83
CA ASP A 3 28.71 -6.26 5.59
C ASP A 3 27.52 -5.28 5.65
N ASN A 4 26.48 -5.51 4.84
CA ASN A 4 25.33 -4.61 4.78
C ASN A 4 24.14 -5.19 5.55
N VAL A 5 23.99 -4.75 6.80
CA VAL A 5 22.93 -5.19 7.73
C VAL A 5 21.52 -5.06 7.11
N THR A 6 21.29 -4.04 6.29
CA THR A 6 19.98 -3.83 5.65
C THR A 6 19.59 -4.95 4.67
N GLN A 7 20.56 -5.50 3.93
CA GLN A 7 20.33 -6.60 3.00
C GLN A 7 20.08 -7.92 3.73
N GLN A 8 20.76 -8.14 4.86
CA GLN A 8 20.56 -9.34 5.68
C GLN A 8 19.17 -9.37 6.31
N ILE A 9 18.72 -8.23 6.84
CA ILE A 9 17.36 -8.08 7.36
C ILE A 9 16.33 -8.29 6.25
N ASP A 10 16.55 -7.71 5.06
CA ASP A 10 15.66 -7.90 3.91
C ASP A 10 15.57 -9.37 3.51
N LEU A 11 16.70 -10.09 3.47
CA LEU A 11 16.72 -11.51 3.18
C LEU A 11 15.91 -12.30 4.22
N ALA A 12 16.12 -12.04 5.51
CA ALA A 12 15.40 -12.74 6.57
C ALA A 12 13.87 -12.59 6.41
N PHE A 13 13.40 -11.38 6.11
CA PHE A 13 11.99 -11.15 5.80
C PHE A 13 11.54 -11.89 4.53
N ASN A 14 12.31 -11.85 3.44
CA ASN A 14 11.93 -12.53 2.20
C ASN A 14 11.88 -14.06 2.36
N ILE A 15 12.78 -14.66 3.14
CA ILE A 15 12.75 -16.10 3.47
C ILE A 15 11.48 -16.41 4.26
N PHE A 16 11.15 -15.61 5.27
CA PHE A 16 9.91 -15.77 6.03
C PHE A 16 8.67 -15.71 5.12
N PHE A 17 8.61 -14.72 4.21
CA PHE A 17 7.51 -14.61 3.25
C PHE A 17 7.46 -15.75 2.23
N MET A 18 8.61 -16.29 1.82
CA MET A 18 8.69 -17.45 0.95
C MET A 18 8.12 -18.70 1.63
N VAL A 19 8.47 -18.94 2.89
CA VAL A 19 7.89 -20.05 3.66
C VAL A 19 6.38 -19.85 3.83
N TYR A 20 5.93 -18.63 4.15
CA TYR A 20 4.50 -18.31 4.26
C TYR A 20 3.75 -18.53 2.93
N PHE A 21 4.36 -18.19 1.80
CA PHE A 21 3.81 -18.47 0.48
C PHE A 21 3.65 -19.97 0.22
N PHE A 22 4.67 -20.79 0.53
CA PHE A 22 4.58 -22.25 0.37
C PHE A 22 3.53 -22.90 1.27
N ILE A 23 3.40 -22.45 2.52
CA ILE A 23 2.35 -22.95 3.42
C ILE A 23 0.97 -22.68 2.81
N ARG A 24 0.75 -21.46 2.30
CA ARG A 24 -0.52 -21.06 1.67
C ARG A 24 -0.80 -21.84 0.38
N PHE A 25 0.24 -22.08 -0.42
CA PHE A 25 0.17 -22.88 -1.64
C PHE A 25 -0.23 -24.34 -1.37
N ILE A 26 0.29 -24.95 -0.29
CA ILE A 26 -0.04 -26.32 0.10
C ILE A 26 -1.45 -26.39 0.72
N ALA A 27 -1.85 -25.37 1.48
CA ALA A 27 -3.16 -25.30 2.12
C ALA A 27 -4.31 -25.00 1.14
N ALA A 28 -4.01 -24.47 -0.05
CA ALA A 28 -5.02 -24.14 -1.05
C ALA A 28 -5.61 -25.40 -1.72
N SER A 29 -6.93 -25.53 -1.67
CA SER A 29 -7.67 -26.62 -2.34
C SER A 29 -7.48 -26.61 -3.85
N ASP A 30 -7.55 -25.42 -4.47
CA ASP A 30 -7.39 -25.21 -5.91
C ASP A 30 -6.13 -24.42 -6.23
N LYS A 31 -5.09 -25.12 -6.68
CA LYS A 31 -3.76 -24.54 -6.91
C LYS A 31 -3.75 -23.46 -8.00
N LEU A 32 -4.55 -23.60 -9.04
CA LEU A 32 -4.60 -22.61 -10.14
C LEU A 32 -5.26 -21.30 -9.73
N TRP A 33 -6.37 -21.39 -8.97
CA TRP A 33 -7.04 -20.21 -8.43
C TRP A 33 -6.14 -19.47 -7.42
N PHE A 34 -5.41 -20.23 -6.61
CA PHE A 34 -4.41 -19.66 -5.71
C PHE A 34 -3.32 -18.88 -6.45
N MET A 35 -2.86 -19.35 -7.61
CA MET A 35 -1.85 -18.63 -8.40
C MET A 35 -2.36 -17.29 -8.96
N LEU A 36 -3.67 -17.15 -9.17
CA LEU A 36 -4.31 -15.94 -9.68
C LEU A 36 -4.80 -15.00 -8.57
N GLU A 37 -4.59 -15.35 -7.30
CA GLU A 37 -4.95 -14.51 -6.17
C GLU A 37 -4.04 -13.27 -6.10
N MET A 38 -4.62 -12.10 -5.81
CA MET A 38 -3.89 -10.82 -5.77
C MET A 38 -2.68 -10.88 -4.81
N TYR A 39 -2.81 -11.57 -3.68
CA TYR A 39 -1.72 -11.74 -2.71
C TYR A 39 -0.57 -12.59 -3.25
N SER A 40 -0.88 -13.65 -3.99
CA SER A 40 0.12 -14.50 -4.65
C SER A 40 0.87 -13.71 -5.72
N PHE A 41 0.17 -12.84 -6.47
CA PHE A 41 0.78 -11.94 -7.44
C PHE A 41 1.85 -11.04 -6.79
N VAL A 42 1.53 -10.40 -5.67
CA VAL A 42 2.49 -9.57 -4.93
C VAL A 42 3.73 -10.37 -4.51
N ASP A 43 3.54 -11.61 -4.05
CA ASP A 43 4.64 -12.49 -3.64
C ASP A 43 5.53 -12.88 -4.85
N TYR A 44 4.96 -13.12 -6.03
CA TYR A 44 5.71 -13.41 -7.25
C TYR A 44 6.59 -12.26 -7.75
N PHE A 45 6.16 -10.99 -7.60
CA PHE A 45 6.98 -9.85 -8.02
C PHE A 45 7.99 -9.37 -6.98
N THR A 46 7.85 -9.80 -5.72
CA THR A 46 8.71 -9.32 -4.63
C THR A 46 9.77 -10.35 -4.22
N ILE A 47 9.44 -11.65 -4.22
CA ILE A 47 10.33 -12.70 -3.70
C ILE A 47 11.47 -13.03 -4.68
N PRO A 48 11.21 -13.41 -5.95
CA PRO A 48 12.28 -13.78 -6.89
C PRO A 48 13.30 -12.65 -7.14
N PRO A 49 12.91 -11.38 -7.40
CA PRO A 49 13.87 -10.31 -7.59
C PRO A 49 14.77 -10.06 -6.37
N SER A 50 14.28 -10.36 -5.17
CA SER A 50 15.08 -10.23 -3.94
C SER A 50 16.20 -11.26 -3.88
N PHE A 51 15.94 -12.51 -4.29
CA PHE A 51 16.98 -13.55 -4.39
C PHE A 51 17.96 -13.28 -5.54
N VAL A 52 17.45 -12.84 -6.69
CA VAL A 52 18.29 -12.47 -7.85
C VAL A 52 19.22 -11.31 -7.51
N SER A 53 18.76 -10.32 -6.75
CA SER A 53 19.57 -9.18 -6.30
C SER A 53 20.77 -9.61 -5.45
N ILE A 54 20.65 -10.70 -4.70
CA ILE A 54 21.74 -11.28 -3.91
C ILE A 54 22.67 -12.09 -4.80
N TYR A 55 22.13 -12.90 -5.70
CA TYR A 55 22.94 -13.71 -6.62
C TYR A 55 23.81 -12.85 -7.55
N LEU A 56 23.34 -11.66 -7.96
CA LEU A 56 24.09 -10.73 -8.80
C LEU A 56 24.89 -9.68 -8.01
N ASP A 57 24.87 -9.72 -6.67
CA ASP A 57 25.47 -8.70 -5.79
C ASP A 57 25.09 -7.24 -6.15
N ARG A 58 23.93 -7.03 -6.81
CA ARG A 58 23.47 -5.73 -7.30
C ARG A 58 22.10 -5.40 -6.72
N THR A 59 22.00 -4.28 -6.03
CA THR A 59 20.73 -3.81 -5.47
C THR A 59 19.86 -3.17 -6.55
N TRP A 60 18.83 -3.88 -6.98
CA TRP A 60 17.79 -3.30 -7.83
C TRP A 60 16.55 -2.96 -7.00
N ILE A 61 16.16 -1.68 -7.00
CA ILE A 61 15.00 -1.17 -6.26
C ILE A 61 13.69 -1.65 -6.91
N GLY A 62 13.65 -1.70 -8.25
CA GLY A 62 12.62 -2.34 -9.07
C GLY A 62 11.19 -2.27 -8.51
N LEU A 63 10.58 -3.43 -8.33
CA LEU A 63 9.18 -3.60 -7.91
C LEU A 63 9.00 -3.74 -6.39
N ARG A 64 9.98 -3.35 -5.57
CA ARG A 64 9.91 -3.51 -4.10
C ARG A 64 8.74 -2.76 -3.47
N PHE A 65 8.25 -1.70 -4.11
CA PHE A 65 7.08 -0.94 -3.64
C PHE A 65 5.78 -1.76 -3.63
N LEU A 66 5.69 -2.85 -4.41
CA LEU A 66 4.53 -3.76 -4.38
C LEU A 66 4.32 -4.39 -3.00
N ARG A 67 5.35 -4.43 -2.14
CA ARG A 67 5.21 -4.86 -0.74
C ARG A 67 4.19 -4.03 0.03
N ALA A 68 3.92 -2.78 -0.38
CA ALA A 68 2.88 -1.95 0.23
C ALA A 68 1.47 -2.55 0.08
N LEU A 69 1.22 -3.34 -0.98
CA LEU A 69 -0.05 -4.05 -1.16
C LEU A 69 -0.31 -5.10 -0.06
N ARG A 70 0.73 -5.58 0.64
CA ARG A 70 0.55 -6.48 1.79
C ARG A 70 -0.16 -5.80 2.96
N LEU A 71 -0.23 -4.47 3.01
CA LEU A 71 -1.06 -3.79 4.02
C LEU A 71 -2.53 -4.20 3.91
N MET A 72 -3.01 -4.64 2.74
CA MET A 72 -4.38 -5.15 2.53
C MET A 72 -4.72 -6.36 3.41
N THR A 73 -3.73 -7.16 3.85
CA THR A 73 -3.99 -8.32 4.72
C THR A 73 -4.03 -7.97 6.21
N VAL A 74 -3.64 -6.75 6.58
CA VAL A 74 -3.60 -6.30 7.99
C VAL A 74 -4.97 -6.39 8.68
N PRO A 75 -6.09 -5.98 8.07
CA PRO A 75 -7.42 -6.11 8.69
C PRO A 75 -7.80 -7.55 9.00
N ASP A 76 -7.41 -8.50 8.15
CA ASP A 76 -7.71 -9.93 8.34
C ASP A 76 -6.86 -10.52 9.48
N ILE A 77 -5.58 -10.14 9.55
CA ILE A 77 -4.70 -10.51 10.66
C ILE A 77 -5.23 -9.96 11.99
N LEU A 78 -5.68 -8.70 12.01
CA LEU A 78 -6.22 -8.08 13.22
C LEU A 78 -7.54 -8.74 13.67
N GLN A 79 -8.35 -9.23 12.74
CA GLN A 79 -9.54 -10.05 13.05
C GLN A 79 -9.13 -11.41 13.63
N TYR A 80 -8.15 -12.08 13.02
CA TYR A 80 -7.63 -13.35 13.52
C TYR A 80 -7.07 -13.22 14.95
N LEU A 81 -6.43 -12.09 15.27
CA LEU A 81 -5.93 -11.78 16.62
C LEU A 81 -7.02 -11.32 17.61
N ASN A 82 -8.31 -11.34 17.24
CA ASN A 82 -9.43 -10.88 18.07
C ASN A 82 -9.31 -9.42 18.57
N ILE A 83 -8.56 -8.57 17.86
CA ILE A 83 -8.41 -7.14 18.18
C ILE A 83 -9.62 -6.36 17.64
N LEU A 84 -10.02 -6.64 16.40
CA LEU A 84 -11.18 -6.03 15.75
C LEU A 84 -12.41 -6.91 15.96
N LYS A 85 -13.28 -6.51 16.89
CA LYS A 85 -14.48 -7.29 17.27
C LYS A 85 -15.78 -6.80 16.63
N THR A 86 -15.83 -5.51 16.28
CA THR A 86 -17.04 -4.86 15.74
C THR A 86 -16.96 -4.77 14.22
N SER A 87 -18.05 -5.08 13.52
CA SER A 87 -18.13 -5.00 12.04
C SER A 87 -17.74 -3.62 11.51
N SER A 88 -18.15 -2.54 12.19
CA SER A 88 -17.77 -1.17 11.82
C SER A 88 -16.25 -0.92 11.90
N SER A 89 -15.59 -1.48 12.92
CA SER A 89 -14.14 -1.33 13.10
C SER A 89 -13.35 -2.18 12.11
N ILE A 90 -13.86 -3.37 11.76
CA ILE A 90 -13.30 -4.22 10.70
C ILE A 90 -13.38 -3.50 9.36
N ARG A 91 -14.57 -2.99 9.02
CA ARG A 91 -14.81 -2.27 7.77
C ARG A 91 -13.94 -1.02 7.65
N LEU A 92 -13.81 -0.24 8.73
CA LEU A 92 -12.92 0.92 8.79
C LEU A 92 -11.46 0.52 8.55
N ALA A 93 -10.97 -0.52 9.25
CA ALA A 93 -9.60 -0.99 9.07
C ALA A 93 -9.34 -1.45 7.62
N GLN A 94 -10.31 -2.13 7.01
CA GLN A 94 -10.26 -2.54 5.60
C GLN A 94 -10.16 -1.33 4.66
N LEU A 95 -11.02 -0.32 4.81
CA LEU A 95 -11.01 0.89 3.99
C LEU A 95 -9.70 1.70 4.13
N VAL A 96 -9.21 1.86 5.35
CA VAL A 96 -7.96 2.59 5.60
C VAL A 96 -6.77 1.82 5.02
N SER A 97 -6.73 0.51 5.21
CA SER A 97 -5.68 -0.37 4.68
C SER A 97 -5.65 -0.36 3.14
N ILE A 98 -6.80 -0.53 2.48
CA ILE A 98 -6.87 -0.53 1.01
C ILE A 98 -6.47 0.84 0.45
N PHE A 99 -6.92 1.93 1.07
CA PHE A 99 -6.58 3.28 0.65
C PHE A 99 -5.07 3.56 0.73
N ILE A 100 -4.46 3.28 1.89
CA ILE A 100 -3.02 3.51 2.11
C ILE A 100 -2.18 2.60 1.20
N SER A 101 -2.55 1.33 1.06
CA SER A 101 -1.80 0.37 0.25
C SER A 101 -1.79 0.71 -1.23
N VAL A 102 -2.94 1.06 -1.81
CA VAL A 102 -3.05 1.47 -3.22
C VAL A 102 -2.26 2.76 -3.46
N TRP A 103 -2.39 3.72 -2.56
CA TRP A 103 -1.72 5.01 -2.69
C TRP A 103 -0.19 4.90 -2.60
N LEU A 104 0.36 4.17 -1.63
CA LEU A 104 1.80 3.91 -1.54
C LEU A 104 2.32 3.13 -2.76
N THR A 105 1.54 2.16 -3.25
CA THR A 105 1.91 1.39 -4.44
C THR A 105 1.96 2.28 -5.67
N ALA A 106 0.98 3.16 -5.87
CA ALA A 106 0.96 4.11 -6.97
C ALA A 106 2.13 5.10 -6.89
N ALA A 107 2.50 5.55 -5.69
CA ALA A 107 3.68 6.41 -5.49
C ALA A 107 4.96 5.69 -5.93
N GLY A 108 5.06 4.41 -5.59
CA GLY A 108 6.16 3.54 -6.02
C GLY A 108 6.23 3.32 -7.53
N ILE A 109 5.08 3.16 -8.19
CA ILE A 109 5.00 3.04 -9.65
C ILE A 109 5.50 4.34 -10.31
N ILE A 110 5.01 5.51 -9.88
CA ILE A 110 5.45 6.80 -10.43
C ILE A 110 6.95 7.00 -10.17
N HIS A 111 7.43 6.70 -8.96
CA HIS A 111 8.84 6.77 -8.63
C HIS A 111 9.70 5.87 -9.54
N LEU A 112 9.23 4.67 -9.87
CA LEU A 112 9.94 3.77 -10.79
C LEU A 112 9.92 4.34 -12.22
N LEU A 113 8.78 4.80 -12.71
CA LEU A 113 8.64 5.30 -14.08
C LEU A 113 9.44 6.58 -14.31
N GLU A 114 9.33 7.55 -13.41
CA GLU A 114 10.04 8.84 -13.53
C GLU A 114 11.56 8.69 -13.38
N ASN A 115 12.03 7.83 -12.47
CA ASN A 115 13.47 7.59 -12.31
C ASN A 115 14.08 6.70 -13.41
N SER A 116 13.26 5.84 -14.04
CA SER A 116 13.74 4.99 -15.15
C SER A 116 13.77 5.73 -16.48
N GLY A 117 12.91 6.74 -16.69
CA GLY A 117 12.80 7.47 -17.95
C GLY A 117 11.93 6.74 -18.99
N ASP A 118 11.83 7.33 -20.19
CA ASP A 118 10.98 6.80 -21.26
C ASP A 118 11.58 5.54 -21.92
N PRO A 119 10.77 4.50 -22.25
CA PRO A 119 11.27 3.17 -22.61
C PRO A 119 12.02 3.08 -23.95
N MET A 120 11.82 4.04 -24.86
CA MET A 120 12.42 4.01 -26.21
C MET A 120 13.91 4.39 -26.17
N ASP A 121 14.25 5.45 -25.44
CA ASP A 121 15.61 6.01 -25.40
C ASP A 121 16.18 6.16 -23.98
N PHE A 122 15.43 5.74 -22.94
CA PHE A 122 15.69 6.08 -21.54
C PHE A 122 15.98 7.58 -21.34
N ALA A 123 15.31 8.40 -22.15
CA ALA A 123 15.44 9.84 -22.13
C ALA A 123 14.52 10.44 -21.05
N ASN A 124 14.87 11.65 -20.60
CA ASN A 124 14.11 12.43 -19.61
C ASN A 124 13.92 11.76 -18.23
N PRO A 125 14.95 11.15 -17.60
CA PRO A 125 14.81 10.69 -16.23
C PRO A 125 14.65 11.89 -15.28
N GLN A 126 13.61 11.87 -14.46
CA GLN A 126 13.40 12.87 -13.42
C GLN A 126 13.70 12.23 -12.07
N GLN A 127 14.80 12.66 -11.44
CA GLN A 127 15.19 12.15 -10.13
C GLN A 127 14.24 12.66 -9.03
N LEU A 128 13.20 11.87 -8.77
CA LEU A 128 12.23 12.13 -7.70
C LEU A 128 12.48 11.17 -6.55
N SER A 129 12.49 11.72 -5.33
CA SER A 129 12.47 10.90 -4.11
C SER A 129 11.10 10.25 -3.96
N TYR A 130 11.05 9.05 -3.38
CA TYR A 130 9.81 8.33 -3.10
C TYR A 130 8.80 9.19 -2.33
N TRP A 131 9.26 9.95 -1.33
CA TRP A 131 8.38 10.83 -0.54
C TRP A 131 7.83 12.01 -1.34
N THR A 132 8.58 12.50 -2.34
CA THR A 132 8.10 13.52 -3.27
C THR A 132 6.99 12.96 -4.16
N CYS A 133 7.10 11.70 -4.60
CA CYS A 133 6.02 11.01 -5.32
C CYS A 133 4.79 10.77 -4.44
N VAL A 134 4.98 10.44 -3.16
CA VAL A 134 3.89 10.31 -2.18
C VAL A 134 3.17 11.65 -2.02
N TYR A 135 3.90 12.74 -1.78
CA TYR A 135 3.36 14.10 -1.68
C TYR A 135 2.60 14.49 -2.96
N PHE A 136 3.20 14.28 -4.13
CA PHE A 136 2.58 14.54 -5.41
C PHE A 136 1.23 13.81 -5.56
N LEU A 137 1.16 12.54 -5.12
CA LEU A 137 -0.09 11.80 -5.15
C LEU A 137 -1.15 12.32 -4.17
N ILE A 138 -0.76 12.84 -2.99
CA ILE A 138 -1.73 13.49 -2.07
C ILE A 138 -2.34 14.70 -2.75
N VAL A 139 -1.49 15.58 -3.28
CA VAL A 139 -1.88 16.86 -3.87
C VAL A 139 -2.74 16.65 -5.11
N THR A 140 -2.43 15.63 -5.92
CA THR A 140 -3.23 15.31 -7.11
C THR A 140 -4.55 14.62 -6.78
N MET A 141 -4.57 13.65 -5.86
CA MET A 141 -5.81 12.96 -5.44
C MET A 141 -6.77 13.87 -4.68
N SER A 142 -6.25 14.81 -3.89
CA SER A 142 -7.05 15.85 -3.23
C SER A 142 -7.55 16.93 -4.19
N THR A 143 -7.27 16.81 -5.49
CA THR A 143 -7.64 17.78 -6.55
C THR A 143 -7.05 19.18 -6.36
N VAL A 144 -6.03 19.33 -5.51
CA VAL A 144 -5.36 20.62 -5.26
C VAL A 144 -4.44 20.99 -6.43
N GLY A 145 -3.58 20.06 -6.85
CA GLY A 145 -2.76 20.22 -8.06
C GLY A 145 -1.88 21.48 -8.10
N TYR A 146 -1.01 21.68 -7.10
CA TYR A 146 -0.11 22.85 -7.03
C TYR A 146 0.76 23.05 -8.28
N GLY A 147 1.12 21.97 -8.98
CA GLY A 147 1.96 22.02 -10.18
C GLY A 147 3.45 22.20 -9.89
N ASP A 148 3.86 22.13 -8.63
CA ASP A 148 5.25 22.16 -8.17
C ASP A 148 6.02 20.88 -8.53
N VAL A 149 5.34 19.74 -8.45
CA VAL A 149 5.82 18.43 -8.89
C VAL A 149 4.84 17.86 -9.91
N TYR A 150 5.36 17.33 -11.02
CA TYR A 150 4.58 16.67 -12.05
C TYR A 150 5.42 15.61 -12.77
N CYS A 151 4.74 14.64 -13.38
CA CYS A 151 5.36 13.59 -14.19
C CYS A 151 5.82 14.13 -15.55
N GLN A 152 7.09 13.95 -15.90
CA GLN A 152 7.62 14.35 -17.20
C GLN A 152 7.57 13.21 -18.22
N THR A 153 7.71 11.96 -17.75
CA THR A 153 7.74 10.79 -18.63
C THR A 153 6.37 10.50 -19.25
N ILE A 154 6.38 9.94 -20.47
CA ILE A 154 5.16 9.56 -21.19
C ILE A 154 4.42 8.48 -20.40
N LEU A 155 5.15 7.46 -19.94
CA LEU A 155 4.57 6.38 -19.13
C LEU A 155 4.01 6.86 -17.79
N GLY A 156 4.72 7.77 -17.10
CA GLY A 156 4.26 8.37 -15.85
C GLY A 156 2.96 9.14 -16.04
N ARG A 157 2.86 9.95 -17.11
CA ARG A 157 1.64 10.68 -17.47
C ARG A 157 0.49 9.75 -17.84
N THR A 158 0.74 8.73 -18.67
CA THR A 158 -0.29 7.74 -19.04
C THR A 158 -0.80 6.99 -17.81
N PHE A 159 0.09 6.54 -16.93
CA PHE A 159 -0.29 5.90 -15.67
C PHE A 159 -1.14 6.84 -14.81
N LEU A 160 -0.73 8.10 -14.68
CA LEU A 160 -1.45 9.09 -13.88
C LEU A 160 -2.87 9.35 -14.38
N VAL A 161 -3.10 9.39 -15.69
CA VAL A 161 -4.45 9.55 -16.26
C VAL A 161 -5.36 8.40 -15.82
N PHE A 162 -4.92 7.15 -15.98
CA PHE A 162 -5.71 5.99 -15.53
C PHE A 162 -5.87 5.96 -14.00
N PHE A 163 -4.80 6.30 -13.28
CA PHE A 163 -4.80 6.32 -11.83
C PHE A 163 -5.77 7.36 -11.27
N LEU A 164 -5.88 8.55 -11.86
CA LEU A 164 -6.84 9.56 -11.42
C LEU A 164 -8.29 9.13 -11.66
N LEU A 165 -8.59 8.44 -12.77
CA LEU A 165 -9.94 7.94 -13.04
C LEU A 165 -10.41 6.95 -11.96
N VAL A 166 -9.55 5.99 -11.59
CA VAL A 166 -9.87 5.00 -10.55
C VAL A 166 -9.74 5.59 -9.15
N GLY A 167 -8.69 6.39 -8.96
CA GLY A 167 -8.29 6.97 -7.69
C GLY A 167 -9.29 7.96 -7.13
N LEU A 168 -9.82 8.85 -7.97
CA LEU A 168 -10.87 9.79 -7.56
C LEU A 168 -12.17 9.07 -7.20
N ALA A 169 -12.55 8.03 -7.94
CA ALA A 169 -13.72 7.21 -7.61
C ALA A 169 -13.55 6.48 -6.26
N MET A 170 -12.35 5.93 -6.01
CA MET A 170 -12.01 5.31 -4.73
C MET A 170 -11.98 6.33 -3.59
N PHE A 171 -11.39 7.50 -3.79
CA PHE A 171 -11.33 8.57 -2.79
C PHE A 171 -12.72 9.09 -2.43
N ALA A 172 -13.56 9.36 -3.45
CA ALA A 172 -14.92 9.86 -3.28
C ALA A 172 -15.84 8.88 -2.54
N SER A 173 -15.61 7.56 -2.67
CA SER A 173 -16.37 6.54 -1.95
C SER A 173 -15.81 6.24 -0.56
N SER A 174 -14.49 6.19 -0.41
CA SER A 174 -13.85 5.76 0.85
C SER A 174 -13.92 6.83 1.93
N ILE A 175 -13.75 8.11 1.58
CA ILE A 175 -13.69 9.19 2.58
C ILE A 175 -15.02 9.38 3.33
N PRO A 176 -16.19 9.49 2.67
CA PRO A 176 -17.47 9.59 3.39
C PRO A 176 -17.74 8.37 4.27
N GLU A 177 -17.46 7.16 3.78
CA GLU A 177 -17.67 5.93 4.54
C GLU A 177 -16.79 5.89 5.81
N ILE A 178 -15.53 6.32 5.70
CA ILE A 178 -14.63 6.45 6.88
C ILE A 178 -15.20 7.49 7.87
N ILE A 179 -15.67 8.63 7.39
CA ILE A 179 -16.24 9.69 8.24
C ILE A 179 -17.47 9.19 8.98
N ASP A 180 -18.37 8.47 8.32
CA ASP A 180 -19.58 7.91 8.93
C ASP A 180 -19.23 6.87 10.00
N LEU A 181 -18.26 5.99 9.72
CA LEU A 181 -17.81 4.97 10.66
C LEU A 181 -17.11 5.57 11.89
N VAL A 182 -16.38 6.67 11.74
CA VAL A 182 -15.73 7.38 12.86
C VAL A 182 -16.73 8.27 13.62
N GLY A 183 -17.69 8.86 12.91
CA GLY A 183 -18.65 9.85 13.42
C GLY A 183 -19.78 9.27 14.28
N THR A 184 -19.97 7.95 14.30
CA THR A 184 -21.03 7.26 15.07
C THR A 184 -20.82 7.25 16.59
N ARG A 185 -19.93 8.09 17.15
CA ARG A 185 -19.83 8.25 18.61
C ARG A 185 -21.14 8.81 19.16
N SER A 186 -21.73 8.11 20.14
CA SER A 186 -22.93 8.57 20.84
C SER A 186 -22.68 9.95 21.46
N LYS A 187 -23.41 10.95 20.97
CA LYS A 187 -23.40 12.34 21.48
C LYS A 187 -23.80 12.42 22.96
N TYR A 188 -24.49 11.40 23.46
CA TYR A 188 -24.97 11.28 24.85
C TYR A 188 -24.26 10.17 25.61
N SER A 189 -22.97 9.93 25.33
CA SER A 189 -22.12 9.07 26.15
C SER A 189 -21.63 9.83 27.38
N GLY A 190 -22.52 10.10 28.33
CA GLY A 190 -22.17 10.69 29.62
C GLY A 190 -22.97 10.03 30.73
N GLU A 191 -22.34 9.81 31.88
CA GLU A 191 -23.06 9.40 33.08
C GLU A 191 -23.78 10.60 33.70
N PHE A 192 -25.01 10.40 34.16
CA PHE A 192 -25.76 11.44 34.85
C PHE A 192 -25.11 11.75 36.20
N LYS A 193 -24.39 12.88 36.28
CA LYS A 193 -23.78 13.35 37.52
C LYS A 193 -24.86 13.99 38.40
N ARG A 194 -25.33 13.27 39.43
CA ARG A 194 -26.21 13.84 40.46
C ARG A 194 -25.44 14.89 41.27
N GLU A 195 -25.69 16.17 41.02
CA GLU A 195 -25.30 17.22 41.96
C GLU A 195 -26.27 17.21 43.14
N PHE A 196 -25.75 16.96 44.35
CA PHE A 196 -26.50 17.14 45.58
C PHE A 196 -26.69 18.65 45.79
N GLY A 197 -27.94 19.12 45.69
CA GLY A 197 -28.29 20.49 46.00
C GLY A 197 -27.82 20.86 47.41
N LYS A 198 -27.07 21.96 47.53
CA LYS A 198 -26.73 22.54 48.83
C LYS A 198 -28.03 22.92 49.54
N ARG A 199 -28.23 22.34 50.73
CA ARG A 199 -29.28 22.72 51.67
C ARG A 199 -29.07 24.13 52.18
#